data_AF-A0AA43EUN8-F1
#
_entry.id   AF-A0AA43EUN8-F1
#
_cell.length_a   1.000
_cell.length_b   1.000
_cell.length_c   1.000
_cell.angle_alpha   90.00
_cell.angle_beta   90.00
_cell.angle_gamma   90.00
#
_symmetry.space_group_name_H-M   'P 1'
#
loop_
_entity.id
_entity.type
_entity.pdbx_description
1 polymer ?
#
loop_
_entity_poly.entity_id
_entity_poly.type
_entity_poly.pdbx_seq_one_letter_code
_entity_poly.pdbx_strand_id
1 'polypeptide(L)'
;MIDIYTDGACSGNPGPGGWGVLLRHGETETELCGGEPGTTNNRMELLAVIEALQFLAQPATARVYTDSQYVQKGISEWIHSWKRRGWKTAGKEPVKNEDLWRRLDALAATHSLEWHWVRGHNGHPENERADALARAGLEQARDVGRPVGGPIVPRVSETIRPASAPPILEIEHATVYRGETCVFADLSFVLREGEHAAILGPNGSGKSTLLKLLSGEVHPMPKEETQIVLFGAERWNVWDVRKQIGIVSHDLQRDYLICAEGLNVILSGFYASNDTYEYQQFSKTQLTRAYEVMQELGIAPLAGRRFGHLSTGEQRRFLLGRALVHDPPVLVLDEPTSGLDLKACFQYLDLLRIQLTKGKTVLLVTHHLHEIPPEIDRVIFLKEGKILADGPKRTLLTNEQVSWLFDSQITLVQANGWYQALPG
;
A
#
# COMPACT_ATOMS: atom_id res chain seq x y z
N MET A 1 4.14 23.77 13.92
CA MET A 1 5.45 23.46 13.30
C MET A 1 5.80 22.04 13.71
N ILE A 2 6.22 21.19 12.78
CA ILE A 2 6.46 19.76 13.02
C ILE A 2 7.97 19.51 13.04
N ASP A 3 8.47 18.77 14.03
CA ASP A 3 9.87 18.34 14.07
C ASP A 3 9.98 16.90 13.59
N ILE A 4 10.88 16.66 12.65
CA ILE A 4 11.07 15.37 12.00
C ILE A 4 12.53 14.97 12.18
N TYR A 5 12.79 13.87 12.88
CA TYR A 5 14.12 13.31 13.07
C TYR A 5 14.23 12.03 12.25
N THR A 6 15.26 11.92 11.43
CA THR A 6 15.42 10.80 10.48
C THR A 6 16.82 10.25 10.51
N ASP A 7 16.94 8.93 10.43
CA ASP A 7 18.22 8.24 10.30
C ASP A 7 18.12 7.00 9.40
N GLY A 8 19.26 6.56 8.84
CA GLY A 8 19.42 5.36 8.04
C GLY A 8 20.66 4.56 8.45
N ALA A 9 20.50 3.25 8.59
CA ALA A 9 21.54 2.31 8.96
C ALA A 9 21.69 1.20 7.91
N CYS A 10 22.91 0.72 7.69
CA CYS A 10 23.19 -0.38 6.76
C CYS A 10 24.33 -1.26 7.25
N SER A 11 24.10 -2.58 7.26
CA SER A 11 25.07 -3.60 7.67
C SER A 11 25.76 -4.20 6.45
N GLY A 12 26.92 -3.67 6.11
CA GLY A 12 27.53 -3.89 4.80
C GLY A 12 26.91 -2.93 3.78
N ASN A 13 27.71 -2.34 2.90
CA ASN A 13 27.24 -1.30 1.98
C ASN A 13 27.71 -1.65 0.55
N PRO A 14 26.92 -2.39 -0.23
CA PRO A 14 25.51 -2.78 0.01
C PRO A 14 25.32 -3.98 0.99
N GLY A 15 24.16 -4.05 1.63
CA GLY A 15 23.78 -5.08 2.60
C GLY A 15 22.39 -4.83 3.21
N PRO A 16 21.94 -5.61 4.21
CA PRO A 16 20.70 -5.33 4.92
C PRO A 16 20.74 -3.95 5.58
N GLY A 17 19.73 -3.13 5.36
CA GLY A 17 19.64 -1.78 5.93
C GLY A 17 18.24 -1.44 6.42
N GLY A 18 18.16 -0.43 7.27
CA GLY A 18 16.92 0.08 7.84
C GLY A 18 16.92 1.59 7.95
N TRP A 19 15.72 2.16 8.01
CA TRP A 19 15.47 3.58 8.17
C TRP A 19 14.53 3.81 9.36
N GLY A 20 14.66 4.96 10.00
CA GLY A 20 13.90 5.34 11.20
C GLY A 20 13.47 6.80 11.17
N VAL A 21 12.26 7.05 11.67
CA VAL A 21 11.66 8.39 11.73
C VAL A 21 10.98 8.60 13.08
N LEU A 22 11.26 9.73 13.72
CA LEU A 22 10.47 10.27 14.81
C LEU A 22 9.86 11.60 14.37
N LEU A 23 8.53 11.68 14.31
CA LEU A 23 7.79 12.92 14.11
C LEU A 23 7.26 13.43 15.44
N ARG A 24 7.36 14.74 15.69
CA ARG A 24 6.81 15.40 16.88
C ARG A 24 6.00 16.62 16.48
N HIS A 25 4.77 16.71 16.99
CA HIS A 25 3.90 17.87 16.85
C HIS A 25 3.25 18.20 18.20
N GLY A 26 3.75 19.24 18.87
CA GLY A 26 3.35 19.53 20.25
C GLY A 26 3.79 18.40 21.19
N GLU A 27 2.83 17.81 21.91
CA GLU A 27 3.06 16.66 22.80
C GLU A 27 2.90 15.31 22.08
N THR A 28 2.37 15.30 20.86
CA THR A 28 2.15 14.06 20.08
C THR A 28 3.42 13.63 19.37
N GLU A 29 3.77 12.35 19.52
CA GLU A 29 4.91 11.72 18.85
C GLU A 29 4.46 10.54 17.98
N THR A 30 5.09 10.38 16.82
CA THR A 30 4.89 9.22 15.94
C THR A 30 6.24 8.66 15.53
N GLU A 31 6.37 7.33 15.62
CA GLU A 31 7.60 6.61 15.25
C GLU A 31 7.31 5.70 14.06
N LEU A 32 8.17 5.76 13.03
CA LEU A 32 8.10 4.89 11.85
C LEU A 32 9.46 4.23 11.64
N CYS A 33 9.46 2.98 11.17
CA CYS A 33 10.67 2.33 10.72
C CYS A 33 10.39 1.35 9.56
N GLY A 34 11.44 1.05 8.80
CA GLY A 34 11.41 0.11 7.70
C GLY A 34 12.80 -0.38 7.34
N GLY A 35 12.93 -1.36 6.44
CA GLY A 35 14.23 -1.83 5.99
C GLY A 35 14.19 -2.73 4.76
N GLU A 36 15.33 -2.85 4.09
CA GLU A 36 15.52 -3.61 2.86
C GLU A 36 16.70 -4.59 3.02
N PRO A 37 16.57 -5.86 2.60
CA PRO A 37 17.62 -6.88 2.78
C PRO A 37 18.88 -6.64 1.92
N GLY A 38 18.78 -5.82 0.87
CA GLY A 38 19.88 -5.51 -0.03
C GLY A 38 19.84 -4.06 -0.49
N THR A 39 20.40 -3.17 0.32
CA THR A 39 20.33 -1.72 0.11
C THR A 39 21.65 -1.02 0.47
N THR A 40 21.66 0.31 0.51
CA THR A 40 22.82 1.12 0.93
C THR A 40 22.39 2.11 2.01
N ASN A 41 23.35 2.61 2.81
CA ASN A 41 23.06 3.62 3.84
C ASN A 41 22.34 4.84 3.27
N ASN A 42 22.87 5.39 2.16
CA ASN A 42 22.30 6.56 1.50
C ASN A 42 20.86 6.35 1.02
N ARG A 43 20.47 5.13 0.63
CA ARG A 43 19.08 4.82 0.27
C ARG A 43 18.19 4.81 1.49
N MET A 44 18.65 4.24 2.60
CA MET A 44 17.90 4.22 3.86
C MET A 44 17.72 5.63 4.43
N GLU A 45 18.77 6.46 4.41
CA GLU A 45 18.69 7.87 4.82
C GLU A 45 17.67 8.66 3.98
N LEU A 46 17.66 8.46 2.65
CA LEU A 46 16.66 9.09 1.77
C LEU A 46 15.25 8.58 2.04
N LEU A 47 15.08 7.26 2.22
CA LEU A 47 13.79 6.65 2.51
C LEU A 47 13.23 7.12 3.85
N ALA A 48 14.05 7.29 4.88
CA ALA A 48 13.61 7.86 6.16
C ALA A 48 12.89 9.20 5.96
N VAL A 49 13.50 10.11 5.20
CA VAL A 49 12.90 11.43 4.93
C VAL A 49 11.68 11.34 4.03
N ILE A 50 11.73 10.49 3.00
CA ILE A 50 10.59 10.29 2.09
C ILE A 50 9.36 9.80 2.85
N GLU A 51 9.53 8.76 3.66
CA GLU A 51 8.44 8.15 4.43
C GLU A 51 7.93 9.14 5.51
N ALA A 52 8.83 9.93 6.10
CA ALA A 52 8.43 11.00 7.01
C ALA A 52 7.58 12.10 6.34
N LEU A 53 7.97 12.55 5.14
CA LEU A 53 7.22 13.57 4.41
C LEU A 53 5.90 13.03 3.87
N GLN A 54 5.84 11.77 3.45
CA GLN A 54 4.58 11.13 3.06
C GLN A 54 3.62 10.97 4.22
N PHE A 55 4.14 10.82 5.44
CA PHE A 55 3.34 10.85 6.65
C PHE A 55 2.63 12.20 6.88
N LEU A 56 3.19 13.30 6.37
CA LEU A 56 2.56 14.62 6.48
C LEU A 56 1.36 14.71 5.50
N ALA A 57 0.16 14.50 6.02
CA ALA A 57 -1.09 14.47 5.24
C ALA A 57 -1.44 15.76 4.47
N GLN A 58 -0.80 16.89 4.79
CA GLN A 58 -1.01 18.21 4.17
C GLN A 58 0.32 18.95 3.96
N PRO A 59 0.36 19.96 3.06
CA PRO A 59 1.41 20.99 3.09
C PRO A 59 1.63 21.48 4.52
N ALA A 60 2.85 21.35 5.01
CA ALA A 60 3.18 21.58 6.41
C ALA A 60 4.47 22.37 6.53
N THR A 61 4.57 23.17 7.58
CA THR A 61 5.83 23.78 7.98
C THR A 61 6.54 22.83 8.94
N ALA A 62 7.64 22.24 8.49
CA ALA A 62 8.38 21.23 9.25
C ALA A 62 9.89 21.52 9.28
N ARG A 63 10.52 21.14 10.38
CA ARG A 63 11.97 21.13 10.57
C ARG A 63 12.46 19.70 10.45
N VAL A 64 13.27 19.43 9.44
CA VAL A 64 13.86 18.10 9.20
C VAL A 64 15.26 18.08 9.77
N TYR A 65 15.47 17.19 10.74
CA TYR A 65 16.73 16.93 11.41
C TYR A 65 17.30 15.61 10.88
N THR A 66 18.47 15.69 10.26
CA THR A 66 19.20 14.52 9.76
C THR A 66 20.69 14.68 10.03
N ASP A 67 21.37 13.58 10.35
CA ASP A 67 22.84 13.55 10.41
C ASP A 67 23.49 13.16 9.09
N SER A 68 22.70 12.76 8.09
CA SER A 68 23.16 12.48 6.74
C SER A 68 23.60 13.75 6.02
N GLN A 69 24.92 13.87 5.82
CA GLN A 69 25.45 14.90 4.91
C GLN A 69 25.01 14.68 3.47
N TYR A 70 24.73 13.44 3.08
CA TYR A 70 24.30 13.10 1.73
C TYR A 70 22.90 13.68 1.45
N VAL A 71 21.97 13.50 2.39
CA VAL A 71 20.64 14.11 2.33
C VAL A 71 20.74 15.63 2.43
N GLN A 72 21.43 16.16 3.46
CA GLN A 72 21.53 17.59 3.70
C GLN A 72 22.10 18.35 2.50
N LYS A 73 23.27 17.94 1.98
CA LYS A 73 23.90 18.61 0.83
C LYS A 73 23.16 18.32 -0.47
N GLY A 74 22.60 17.12 -0.60
CA GLY A 74 21.82 16.76 -1.77
C GLY A 74 20.63 17.68 -1.98
N ILE A 75 19.82 17.91 -0.92
CA ILE A 75 18.64 18.76 -1.02
C ILE A 75 18.96 20.26 -1.06
N SER A 76 20.00 20.71 -0.35
CA SER A 76 20.33 22.15 -0.24
C SER A 76 21.24 22.68 -1.36
N GLU A 77 22.05 21.82 -1.99
CA GLU A 77 23.05 22.25 -2.97
C GLU A 77 22.91 21.53 -4.32
N TRP A 78 22.90 20.20 -4.31
CA TRP A 78 23.17 19.42 -5.53
C TRP A 78 21.94 19.27 -6.42
N ILE A 79 20.75 19.12 -5.83
CA ILE A 79 19.50 18.83 -6.54
C ILE A 79 19.16 19.87 -7.62
N HIS A 80 19.46 21.14 -7.39
CA HIS A 80 19.23 22.22 -8.35
C HIS A 80 20.08 22.06 -9.62
N SER A 81 21.31 21.56 -9.47
CA SER A 81 22.21 21.32 -10.61
C SER A 81 21.86 20.03 -11.33
N TRP A 82 21.43 18.99 -10.61
CA TRP A 82 20.97 17.73 -11.20
C TRP A 82 19.70 17.94 -12.04
N LYS A 83 18.69 18.63 -11.50
CA LYS A 83 17.43 18.93 -12.22
C LYS A 83 17.71 19.69 -13.52
N ARG A 84 18.56 20.72 -13.48
CA ARG A 84 18.97 21.49 -14.68
C ARG A 84 19.69 20.64 -15.74
N ARG A 85 20.34 19.55 -15.34
CA ARG A 85 21.08 18.64 -16.24
C ARG A 85 20.30 17.38 -16.62
N GLY A 86 18.99 17.36 -16.36
CA GLY A 86 18.15 16.19 -16.63
C GLY A 86 18.54 15.00 -15.77
N TRP A 87 18.80 15.24 -14.48
CA TRP A 87 19.20 14.25 -13.48
C TRP A 87 20.54 13.55 -13.76
N LYS A 88 21.51 14.36 -14.22
CA LYS A 88 22.89 13.92 -14.45
C LYS A 88 23.88 14.70 -13.60
N THR A 89 24.97 14.03 -13.22
CA THR A 89 26.11 14.61 -12.51
C THR A 89 26.93 15.54 -13.43
N ALA A 90 27.95 16.21 -12.88
CA ALA A 90 28.89 17.00 -13.69
C ALA A 90 29.66 16.16 -14.72
N GLY A 91 29.88 14.87 -14.43
CA GLY A 91 30.48 13.91 -15.33
C GLY A 91 29.54 13.39 -16.43
N LYS A 92 28.29 13.89 -16.52
CA LYS A 92 27.21 13.41 -17.40
C LYS A 92 26.72 11.98 -17.11
N GLU A 93 27.09 11.42 -15.97
CA GLU A 93 26.56 10.15 -15.48
C GLU A 93 25.19 10.36 -14.80
N PRO A 94 24.31 9.35 -14.76
CA PRO A 94 23.08 9.40 -13.97
C PRO A 94 23.35 9.67 -12.50
N VAL A 95 22.45 10.41 -11.84
CA VAL A 95 22.54 10.63 -10.39
C VAL A 95 22.29 9.32 -9.65
N LYS A 96 23.14 9.00 -8.68
CA LYS A 96 22.90 7.84 -7.82
C LYS A 96 21.64 8.05 -6.99
N ASN A 97 20.80 7.01 -6.87
CA ASN A 97 19.50 7.06 -6.20
C ASN A 97 18.54 8.10 -6.82
N GLU A 98 18.63 8.33 -8.13
CA GLU A 98 17.76 9.26 -8.86
C GLU A 98 16.26 8.98 -8.62
N ASP A 99 15.88 7.71 -8.49
CA ASP A 99 14.53 7.25 -8.14
C ASP A 99 14.03 7.91 -6.83
N LEU A 100 14.81 7.78 -5.76
CA LEU A 100 14.46 8.33 -4.45
C LEU A 100 14.57 9.85 -4.42
N TRP A 101 15.56 10.44 -5.10
CA TRP A 101 15.69 11.89 -5.15
C TRP A 101 14.52 12.57 -5.87
N ARG A 102 14.00 11.96 -6.94
CA ARG A 102 12.80 12.48 -7.63
C ARG A 102 11.57 12.41 -6.72
N ARG A 103 11.40 11.32 -5.98
CA ARG A 103 10.31 11.18 -5.00
C ARG A 103 10.44 12.21 -3.88
N LEU A 104 11.64 12.37 -3.33
CA LEU A 104 11.93 13.38 -2.30
C LEU A 104 11.72 14.81 -2.81
N ASP A 105 12.17 15.15 -4.03
CA ASP A 105 11.97 16.47 -4.64
C ASP A 105 10.49 16.82 -4.81
N ALA A 106 9.68 15.84 -5.24
CA ALA A 106 8.24 16.01 -5.39
C ALA A 106 7.55 16.28 -4.05
N LEU A 107 7.92 15.54 -3.00
CA LEU A 107 7.40 15.72 -1.64
C LEU A 107 7.91 17.03 -1.01
N ALA A 108 9.20 17.32 -1.13
CA ALA A 108 9.77 18.55 -0.57
C ALA A 108 9.15 19.80 -1.19
N ALA A 109 8.72 19.75 -2.46
CA ALA A 109 8.01 20.84 -3.12
C ALA A 109 6.59 21.08 -2.56
N THR A 110 5.98 20.13 -1.85
CA THR A 110 4.64 20.29 -1.25
C THR A 110 4.67 20.85 0.16
N HIS A 111 5.83 20.92 0.83
CA HIS A 111 5.96 21.37 2.22
C HIS A 111 6.91 22.58 2.34
N SER A 112 6.73 23.37 3.39
CA SER A 112 7.67 24.43 3.76
C SER A 112 8.70 23.85 4.74
N LEU A 113 9.83 23.38 4.21
CA LEU A 113 10.82 22.64 4.98
C LEU A 113 12.02 23.49 5.38
N GLU A 114 12.39 23.42 6.66
CA GLU A 114 13.66 23.89 7.20
C GLU A 114 14.57 22.68 7.47
N TRP A 115 15.81 22.72 6.97
CA TRP A 115 16.73 21.59 7.04
C TRP A 115 17.82 21.84 8.06
N HIS A 116 17.90 20.99 9.07
CA HIS A 116 18.88 21.05 10.14
C HIS A 116 19.79 19.83 10.09
N TRP A 117 21.07 20.07 9.81
CA TRP A 117 22.07 19.04 9.99
C TRP A 117 22.43 18.93 11.46
N VAL A 118 22.29 17.73 12.03
CA VAL A 118 22.74 17.41 13.38
C VAL A 118 23.96 16.49 13.30
N ARG A 119 24.82 16.57 14.31
CA ARG A 119 25.96 15.64 14.38
C ARG A 119 25.47 14.31 14.96
N GLY A 120 25.60 13.23 14.21
CA GLY A 120 25.22 11.87 14.64
C GLY A 120 25.95 11.42 15.92
N HIS A 121 25.27 10.61 16.73
CA HIS A 121 25.74 10.00 17.98
C HIS A 121 26.39 10.96 19.00
N ASN A 122 25.82 12.15 19.18
CA ASN A 122 26.36 13.18 20.07
C ASN A 122 25.41 13.57 21.22
N GLY A 123 24.50 12.67 21.64
CA GLY A 123 23.61 12.91 22.78
C GLY A 123 22.34 13.70 22.45
N HIS A 124 21.94 13.82 21.18
CA HIS A 124 20.63 14.40 20.81
C HIS A 124 19.56 13.31 20.96
N PRO A 125 18.68 13.36 21.99
CA PRO A 125 17.82 12.22 22.33
C PRO A 125 16.91 11.77 21.19
N GLU A 126 16.37 12.71 20.43
CA GLU A 126 15.49 12.46 19.30
C GLU A 126 16.21 11.82 18.11
N ASN A 127 17.45 12.24 17.81
CA ASN A 127 18.25 11.62 16.75
C ASN A 127 18.71 10.21 17.14
N GLU A 128 19.01 9.98 18.43
CA GLU A 128 19.33 8.63 18.94
C GLU A 128 18.12 7.69 18.88
N ARG A 129 16.90 8.22 19.07
CA ARG A 129 15.66 7.45 18.82
C ARG A 129 15.49 7.11 17.35
N ALA A 130 15.77 8.03 16.43
CA ALA A 130 15.74 7.76 15.00
C ALA A 130 16.77 6.69 14.58
N ASP A 131 18.00 6.74 15.11
CA ASP A 131 19.04 5.70 14.93
C ASP A 131 18.58 4.34 15.46
N ALA A 132 17.97 4.30 16.66
CA ALA A 132 17.42 3.07 17.22
C ALA A 132 16.33 2.46 16.33
N LEU A 133 15.44 3.30 15.77
CA LEU A 133 14.41 2.88 14.82
C LEU A 133 15.02 2.36 13.51
N ALA A 134 16.08 3.00 12.99
CA ALA A 134 16.79 2.55 11.80
C ALA A 134 17.47 1.20 12.02
N ARG A 135 18.07 0.96 13.20
CA ARG A 135 18.64 -0.34 13.58
C ARG A 135 17.58 -1.43 13.74
N ALA A 136 16.41 -1.09 14.27
CA ALA A 136 15.29 -2.03 14.35
C ALA A 136 14.84 -2.47 12.95
N GLY A 137 14.71 -1.52 12.01
CA GLY A 137 14.40 -1.83 10.60
C GLY A 137 15.49 -2.68 9.91
N LEU A 138 16.76 -2.46 10.24
CA LEU A 138 17.89 -3.24 9.72
C LEU A 138 17.85 -4.68 10.21
N GLU A 139 17.60 -4.91 11.50
CA GLU A 139 17.55 -6.27 12.05
C GLU A 139 16.39 -7.07 11.46
N GLN A 140 15.23 -6.42 11.29
CA GLN A 140 14.09 -7.01 10.57
C GLN A 140 14.46 -7.38 9.12
N ALA A 141 15.23 -6.54 8.43
CA ALA A 141 15.71 -6.83 7.08
C ALA A 141 16.73 -7.99 7.01
N ARG A 142 17.50 -8.23 8.08
CA ARG A 142 18.42 -9.38 8.17
C ARG A 142 17.69 -10.71 8.31
N ASP A 143 16.62 -10.74 9.10
CA ASP A 143 15.87 -11.97 9.36
C ASP A 143 15.11 -12.50 8.13
N VAL A 144 14.81 -11.64 7.16
CA VAL A 144 14.23 -12.03 5.85
C VAL A 144 15.20 -12.91 5.03
N GLY A 145 16.50 -12.95 5.38
CA GLY A 145 17.53 -13.73 4.69
C GLY A 145 17.89 -15.10 5.31
N ARG A 146 17.30 -15.49 6.45
CA ARG A 146 17.54 -16.81 7.06
C ARG A 146 16.35 -17.76 6.77
N PRO A 147 16.57 -18.96 6.20
CA PRO A 147 15.55 -19.99 6.22
C PRO A 147 15.37 -20.45 7.67
N VAL A 148 14.29 -20.04 8.32
CA VAL A 148 13.93 -20.56 9.65
C VAL A 148 13.25 -21.91 9.44
N GLY A 149 13.90 -22.97 9.92
CA GLY A 149 13.32 -24.31 10.00
C GLY A 149 12.54 -24.52 11.30
N GLY A 150 11.43 -25.27 11.21
CA GLY A 150 10.83 -26.02 12.32
C GLY A 150 9.54 -25.42 12.92
N PRO A 151 8.55 -26.24 13.33
CA PRO A 151 7.14 -25.99 13.03
C PRO A 151 6.35 -25.37 14.19
N ILE A 152 5.34 -24.57 13.86
CA ILE A 152 4.15 -24.36 14.69
C ILE A 152 2.98 -24.93 13.89
N VAL A 153 2.38 -26.00 14.41
CA VAL A 153 1.18 -26.63 13.85
C VAL A 153 -0.03 -26.07 14.60
N PRO A 154 -1.03 -25.46 13.93
CA PRO A 154 -2.34 -25.30 14.51
C PRO A 154 -3.21 -26.50 14.15
N ARG A 155 -3.83 -27.09 15.17
CA ARG A 155 -4.86 -28.11 15.04
C ARG A 155 -6.11 -27.50 14.43
N VAL A 156 -6.69 -28.21 13.46
CA VAL A 156 -8.03 -27.97 12.92
C VAL A 156 -9.07 -28.27 14.01
N SER A 157 -10.03 -27.37 14.19
CA SER A 157 -11.32 -27.69 14.79
C SER A 157 -12.42 -26.93 14.04
N GLU A 158 -13.48 -27.66 13.73
CA GLU A 158 -14.56 -27.30 12.81
C GLU A 158 -15.49 -26.20 13.37
N THR A 159 -15.96 -25.38 12.43
CA THR A 159 -17.27 -24.71 12.33
C THR A 159 -18.02 -24.34 13.62
N ILE A 160 -18.12 -23.02 13.84
CA ILE A 160 -19.33 -22.19 13.90
C ILE A 160 -18.79 -20.74 13.88
N ARG A 161 -19.23 -19.86 12.96
CA ARG A 161 -18.77 -18.46 12.88
C ARG A 161 -19.58 -17.58 13.85
N PRO A 162 -18.94 -16.86 14.80
CA PRO A 162 -19.50 -15.64 15.36
C PRO A 162 -18.55 -14.45 15.14
N ALA A 163 -19.01 -13.25 15.51
CA ALA A 163 -18.37 -11.95 15.36
C ALA A 163 -17.08 -11.73 16.20
N SER A 164 -16.22 -12.73 16.35
CA SER A 164 -15.05 -12.73 17.26
C SER A 164 -13.69 -12.86 16.57
N ALA A 165 -13.62 -12.75 15.24
CA ALA A 165 -12.33 -12.74 14.54
C ALA A 165 -11.55 -11.45 14.84
N PRO A 166 -10.22 -11.51 15.01
CA PRO A 166 -9.42 -10.33 15.33
C PRO A 166 -9.53 -9.28 14.20
N PRO A 167 -9.49 -7.97 14.53
CA PRO A 167 -9.39 -6.92 13.52
C PRO A 167 -8.04 -7.05 12.80
N ILE A 168 -8.11 -7.08 11.47
CA ILE A 168 -6.95 -6.91 10.60
C ILE A 168 -6.61 -5.44 10.47
N LEU A 169 -7.65 -4.62 10.38
CA LEU A 169 -7.54 -3.17 10.37
C LEU A 169 -8.66 -2.63 11.23
N GLU A 170 -8.29 -1.74 12.12
CA GLU A 170 -9.20 -0.92 12.90
C GLU A 170 -8.71 0.51 12.81
N ILE A 171 -9.60 1.39 12.35
CA ILE A 171 -9.40 2.83 12.26
C ILE A 171 -10.49 3.44 13.12
N GLU A 172 -10.10 4.32 14.03
CA GLU A 172 -11.02 5.10 14.86
C GLU A 172 -10.71 6.58 14.70
N HIS A 173 -11.75 7.36 14.42
CA HIS A 173 -11.72 8.83 14.40
C HIS A 173 -10.59 9.42 13.53
N ALA A 174 -10.30 8.78 12.39
CA ALA A 174 -9.24 9.24 11.51
C ALA A 174 -9.71 10.43 10.66
N THR A 175 -9.00 11.55 10.78
CA THR A 175 -9.08 12.65 9.83
C THR A 175 -8.01 12.46 8.76
N VAL A 176 -8.39 12.40 7.48
CA VAL A 176 -7.48 12.13 6.35
C VAL A 176 -7.64 13.18 5.26
N TYR A 177 -6.51 13.71 4.80
CA TYR A 177 -6.44 14.70 3.73
C TYR A 177 -5.76 14.12 2.50
N ARG A 178 -6.13 14.66 1.34
CA ARG A 178 -5.35 14.52 0.10
C ARG A 178 -5.05 15.90 -0.45
N GLY A 179 -3.79 16.34 -0.28
CA GLY A 179 -3.42 17.73 -0.52
C GLY A 179 -4.19 18.64 0.44
N GLU A 180 -4.94 19.60 -0.11
CA GLU A 180 -5.75 20.53 0.69
C GLU A 180 -7.18 20.02 0.97
N THR A 181 -7.60 18.92 0.33
CA THR A 181 -8.97 18.41 0.48
C THR A 181 -9.08 17.45 1.67
N CYS A 182 -9.93 17.77 2.64
CA CYS A 182 -10.33 16.84 3.70
C CYS A 182 -11.22 15.76 3.09
N VAL A 183 -10.70 14.55 2.93
CA VAL A 183 -11.47 13.42 2.36
C VAL A 183 -12.25 12.71 3.45
N PHE A 184 -11.64 12.51 4.62
CA PHE A 184 -12.29 11.93 5.78
C PHE A 184 -12.15 12.89 6.96
N ALA A 185 -13.27 13.34 7.54
CA ALA A 185 -13.23 14.18 8.73
C ALA A 185 -13.17 13.35 10.01
N ASP A 186 -13.87 12.22 10.02
CA ASP A 186 -14.08 11.34 11.16
C ASP A 186 -14.39 9.92 10.65
N LEU A 187 -13.37 9.25 10.12
CA LEU A 187 -13.51 7.88 9.59
C LEU A 187 -13.27 6.87 10.71
N SER A 188 -14.26 6.04 10.98
CA SER A 188 -14.11 4.81 11.77
C SER A 188 -14.47 3.60 10.91
N PHE A 189 -13.56 2.65 10.79
CA PHE A 189 -13.69 1.51 9.89
C PHE A 189 -12.98 0.28 10.45
N VAL A 190 -13.61 -0.89 10.35
CA VAL A 190 -13.04 -2.15 10.82
C VAL A 190 -13.20 -3.26 9.79
N LEU A 191 -12.10 -3.94 9.49
CA LEU A 191 -12.03 -5.15 8.68
C LEU A 191 -11.52 -6.32 9.53
N ARG A 192 -12.26 -7.43 9.57
CA ARG A 192 -11.92 -8.60 10.41
C ARG A 192 -11.35 -9.74 9.59
N GLU A 193 -10.55 -10.58 10.25
CA GLU A 193 -9.97 -11.76 9.61
C GLU A 193 -11.04 -12.74 9.11
N GLY A 194 -10.85 -13.24 7.89
CA GLY A 194 -11.75 -14.19 7.22
C GLY A 194 -13.06 -13.57 6.73
N GLU A 195 -13.23 -12.26 6.88
CA GLU A 195 -14.36 -11.51 6.38
C GLU A 195 -14.19 -11.14 4.90
N HIS A 196 -15.29 -11.18 4.15
CA HIS A 196 -15.33 -10.60 2.81
C HIS A 196 -16.28 -9.41 2.81
N ALA A 197 -15.78 -8.25 2.43
CA ALA A 197 -16.54 -7.01 2.43
C ALA A 197 -16.42 -6.27 1.09
N ALA A 198 -17.48 -5.57 0.70
CA ALA A 198 -17.47 -4.65 -0.44
C ALA A 198 -17.74 -3.21 0.01
N ILE A 199 -16.86 -2.28 -0.34
CA ILE A 199 -17.10 -0.84 -0.22
C ILE A 199 -17.72 -0.36 -1.54
N LEU A 200 -18.95 0.11 -1.47
CA LEU A 200 -19.74 0.63 -2.59
C LEU A 200 -19.96 2.13 -2.43
N GLY A 201 -19.73 2.90 -3.49
CA GLY A 201 -20.01 4.33 -3.47
C GLY A 201 -19.76 5.03 -4.80
N PRO A 202 -20.34 6.23 -5.01
CA PRO A 202 -20.13 7.01 -6.22
C PRO A 202 -18.68 7.48 -6.38
N ASN A 203 -18.34 7.99 -7.56
CA ASN A 203 -17.04 8.61 -7.80
C ASN A 203 -16.83 9.81 -6.87
N GLY A 204 -15.62 9.97 -6.37
CA GLY A 204 -15.29 11.04 -5.40
C GLY A 204 -15.70 10.75 -3.95
N SER A 205 -16.26 9.58 -3.63
CA SER A 205 -16.69 9.29 -2.26
C SER A 205 -15.58 9.06 -1.22
N GLY A 206 -14.32 8.89 -1.67
CA GLY A 206 -13.16 8.63 -0.82
C GLY A 206 -12.59 7.20 -0.93
N LYS A 207 -13.18 6.33 -1.76
CA LYS A 207 -12.75 4.93 -1.98
C LYS A 207 -11.23 4.77 -2.16
N SER A 208 -10.64 5.47 -3.13
CA SER A 208 -9.21 5.39 -3.40
C SER A 208 -8.35 5.95 -2.26
N THR A 209 -8.84 6.95 -1.52
CA THR A 209 -8.13 7.49 -0.34
C THR A 209 -8.13 6.47 0.80
N LEU A 210 -9.23 5.74 1.00
CA LEU A 210 -9.30 4.64 1.96
C LEU A 210 -8.30 3.55 1.60
N LEU A 211 -8.22 3.16 0.33
CA LEU A 211 -7.21 2.19 -0.13
C LEU A 211 -5.77 2.66 0.12
N LYS A 212 -5.48 3.94 -0.12
CA LYS A 212 -4.16 4.51 0.14
C LYS A 212 -3.81 4.51 1.63
N LEU A 213 -4.80 4.75 2.49
CA LEU A 213 -4.65 4.59 3.93
C LEU A 213 -4.30 3.13 4.31
N LEU A 214 -4.98 2.14 3.72
CA LEU A 214 -4.67 0.71 3.94
C LEU A 214 -3.25 0.32 3.51
N SER A 215 -2.78 0.88 2.39
CA SER A 215 -1.46 0.60 1.84
C SER A 215 -0.31 1.35 2.54
N GLY A 216 -0.64 2.29 3.44
CA GLY A 216 0.32 3.21 4.05
C GLY A 216 0.88 4.27 3.09
N GLU A 217 0.20 4.55 1.97
CA GLU A 217 0.56 5.64 1.04
C GLU A 217 0.04 7.00 1.51
N VAL A 218 -1.02 7.00 2.30
CA VAL A 218 -1.61 8.18 2.94
C VAL A 218 -1.75 7.86 4.42
N HIS A 219 -1.41 8.81 5.27
CA HIS A 219 -1.51 8.66 6.72
C HIS A 219 -2.59 9.59 7.28
N PRO A 220 -3.26 9.24 8.38
CA PRO A 220 -4.19 10.14 9.02
C PRO A 220 -3.43 11.33 9.64
N MET A 221 -4.14 12.42 9.87
CA MET A 221 -3.63 13.53 10.67
C MET A 221 -3.37 13.04 12.11
N PRO A 222 -2.19 13.33 12.69
CA PRO A 222 -1.88 12.92 14.05
C PRO A 222 -2.71 13.76 15.02
N LYS A 223 -3.82 13.19 15.49
CA LYS A 223 -4.70 13.73 16.53
C LYS A 223 -4.76 12.75 17.69
N GLU A 224 -5.02 13.24 18.90
CA GLU A 224 -5.10 12.39 20.10
C GLU A 224 -6.20 11.33 20.01
N GLU A 225 -7.30 11.64 19.31
CA GLU A 225 -8.44 10.74 19.16
C GLU A 225 -8.25 9.70 18.04
N THR A 226 -7.29 9.90 17.14
CA THR A 226 -7.07 9.00 16.01
C THR A 226 -6.31 7.76 16.46
N GLN A 227 -6.93 6.59 16.29
CA GLN A 227 -6.29 5.30 16.50
C GLN A 227 -6.29 4.47 15.22
N ILE A 228 -5.15 3.85 14.91
CA ILE A 228 -5.05 2.86 13.84
C ILE A 228 -4.33 1.63 14.38
N VAL A 229 -4.99 0.49 14.28
CA VAL A 229 -4.44 -0.81 14.60
C VAL A 229 -4.42 -1.64 13.33
N LEU A 230 -3.24 -2.12 12.95
CA LEU A 230 -3.03 -3.01 11.82
C LEU A 230 -2.45 -4.33 12.30
N PHE A 231 -3.14 -5.43 11.98
CA PHE A 231 -2.78 -6.78 12.41
C PHE A 231 -2.51 -6.88 13.93
N GLY A 232 -3.31 -6.15 14.73
CA GLY A 232 -3.18 -6.11 16.19
C GLY A 232 -2.06 -5.23 16.75
N ALA A 233 -1.35 -4.47 15.90
CA ALA A 233 -0.28 -3.56 16.33
C ALA A 233 -0.62 -2.09 16.03
N GLU A 234 -0.31 -1.20 16.98
CA GLU A 234 -0.38 0.27 16.81
C GLU A 234 0.89 0.84 16.15
N ARG A 235 1.99 0.07 16.17
CA ARG A 235 3.26 0.40 15.50
C ARG A 235 3.71 -0.79 14.69
N TRP A 236 4.05 -0.58 13.43
CA TRP A 236 4.41 -1.64 12.51
C TRP A 236 5.50 -1.22 11.54
N ASN A 237 6.22 -2.21 11.02
CA ASN A 237 7.07 -2.04 9.85
C ASN A 237 6.19 -2.10 8.59
N VAL A 238 6.30 -1.09 7.72
CA VAL A 238 5.51 -0.97 6.49
C VAL A 238 5.67 -2.19 5.57
N TRP A 239 6.86 -2.76 5.48
CA TRP A 239 7.13 -3.94 4.65
C TRP A 239 6.44 -5.19 5.17
N ASP A 240 6.32 -5.37 6.48
CA ASP A 240 5.62 -6.51 7.05
C ASP A 240 4.11 -6.43 6.81
N VAL A 241 3.54 -5.22 6.85
CA VAL A 241 2.14 -4.99 6.44
C VAL A 241 1.96 -5.30 4.95
N ARG A 242 2.86 -4.81 4.08
CA ARG A 242 2.75 -5.06 2.64
C ARG A 242 2.93 -6.53 2.26
N LYS A 243 3.68 -7.32 3.03
CA LYS A 243 3.73 -8.79 2.87
C LYS A 243 2.42 -9.48 3.28
N GLN A 244 1.58 -8.83 4.10
CA GLN A 244 0.32 -9.40 4.54
C GLN A 244 -0.88 -8.96 3.67
N ILE A 245 -0.70 -7.93 2.85
CA ILE A 245 -1.76 -7.38 1.99
C ILE A 245 -1.35 -7.48 0.51
N GLY A 246 -2.15 -8.18 -0.28
CA GLY A 246 -2.11 -8.10 -1.74
C GLY A 246 -3.05 -6.99 -2.23
N ILE A 247 -2.53 -6.00 -2.96
CA ILE A 247 -3.34 -4.90 -3.48
C ILE A 247 -3.31 -4.90 -5.01
N VAL A 248 -4.49 -4.84 -5.61
CA VAL A 248 -4.67 -4.54 -7.04
C VAL A 248 -5.44 -3.23 -7.15
N SER A 249 -4.73 -2.14 -7.45
CA SER A 249 -5.35 -0.82 -7.59
C SER A 249 -5.35 -0.32 -9.05
N HIS A 250 -6.24 0.61 -9.36
CA HIS A 250 -6.24 1.27 -10.67
C HIS A 250 -4.96 2.09 -10.88
N ASP A 251 -4.49 2.79 -9.84
CA ASP A 251 -3.24 3.57 -9.87
C ASP A 251 -2.02 2.68 -10.17
N LEU A 252 -1.95 1.49 -9.55
CA LEU A 252 -0.89 0.52 -9.82
C LEU A 252 -0.84 0.09 -11.28
N GLN A 253 -1.99 -0.11 -11.93
CA GLN A 253 -2.02 -0.50 -13.34
C GLN A 253 -1.54 0.63 -14.25
N ARG A 254 -1.98 1.86 -13.97
CA ARG A 254 -1.65 3.04 -14.77
C ARG A 254 -0.16 3.38 -14.72
N ASP A 255 0.41 3.33 -13.52
CA ASP A 255 1.78 3.79 -13.28
C ASP A 255 2.82 2.66 -13.47
N TYR A 256 2.37 1.45 -13.86
CA TYR A 256 3.27 0.32 -14.09
C TYR A 256 4.18 0.52 -15.31
N LEU A 257 5.39 -0.02 -15.23
CA LEU A 257 6.36 0.05 -16.32
C LEU A 257 5.90 -0.76 -17.54
N ILE A 258 5.53 -0.07 -18.63
CA ILE A 258 5.07 -0.68 -19.89
C ILE A 258 6.08 -1.65 -20.52
N CYS A 259 7.37 -1.47 -20.21
CA CYS A 259 8.46 -2.29 -20.75
C CYS A 259 8.73 -3.56 -19.92
N ALA A 260 8.15 -3.68 -18.72
CA ALA A 260 8.35 -4.84 -17.86
C ALA A 260 7.81 -6.11 -18.52
N GLU A 261 8.55 -7.23 -18.42
CA GLU A 261 8.06 -8.53 -18.85
C GLU A 261 7.03 -9.09 -17.86
N GLY A 262 6.05 -9.84 -18.34
CA GLY A 262 4.97 -10.39 -17.52
C GLY A 262 5.46 -11.17 -16.29
N LEU A 263 6.49 -12.00 -16.44
CA LEU A 263 7.09 -12.71 -15.31
C LEU A 263 7.62 -11.75 -14.24
N ASN A 264 8.32 -10.70 -14.67
CA ASN A 264 8.87 -9.69 -13.77
C ASN A 264 7.78 -8.91 -13.05
N VAL A 265 6.61 -8.73 -13.69
CA VAL A 265 5.45 -8.10 -13.04
C VAL A 265 5.06 -8.87 -11.78
N ILE A 266 4.94 -10.19 -11.88
CA ILE A 266 4.53 -11.04 -10.76
C ILE A 266 5.64 -11.11 -9.71
N LEU A 267 6.89 -11.30 -10.14
CA LEU A 267 8.04 -11.37 -9.25
C LEU A 267 8.21 -10.11 -8.39
N SER A 268 7.86 -8.93 -8.92
CA SER A 268 7.88 -7.67 -8.15
C SER A 268 6.99 -7.70 -6.90
N GLY A 269 5.99 -8.58 -6.85
CA GLY A 269 5.09 -8.73 -5.70
C GLY A 269 5.79 -9.15 -4.41
N PHE A 270 6.89 -9.92 -4.51
CA PHE A 270 7.64 -10.38 -3.33
C PHE A 270 8.31 -9.25 -2.54
N TYR A 271 8.62 -8.14 -3.19
CA TYR A 271 9.35 -7.04 -2.57
C TYR A 271 8.46 -5.85 -2.22
N ALA A 272 7.15 -5.94 -2.52
CA ALA A 272 6.17 -4.88 -2.22
C ALA A 272 6.60 -3.46 -2.67
N SER A 273 7.52 -3.37 -3.62
CA SER A 273 8.00 -2.12 -4.22
C SER A 273 7.46 -2.01 -5.64
N ASN A 274 7.25 -0.78 -6.09
CA ASN A 274 6.96 -0.47 -7.49
C ASN A 274 8.25 -0.27 -8.30
N ASP A 275 9.41 -0.29 -7.64
CA ASP A 275 10.71 0.07 -8.21
C ASP A 275 11.79 -0.99 -7.97
N THR A 276 12.73 -1.03 -8.94
CA THR A 276 14.02 -1.75 -9.02
C THR A 276 14.04 -3.19 -9.54
N TYR A 277 14.17 -3.29 -10.87
CA TYR A 277 14.35 -4.54 -11.63
C TYR A 277 15.81 -4.92 -11.92
N GLU A 278 16.75 -3.99 -11.85
CA GLU A 278 18.08 -4.23 -12.47
C GLU A 278 19.07 -5.05 -11.64
N TYR A 279 18.81 -5.33 -10.35
CA TYR A 279 19.80 -6.02 -9.49
C TYR A 279 19.21 -7.07 -8.53
N GLN A 280 17.92 -7.39 -8.61
CA GLN A 280 17.32 -8.40 -7.72
C GLN A 280 17.51 -9.81 -8.27
N GLN A 281 18.10 -10.70 -7.46
CA GLN A 281 18.19 -12.13 -7.77
C GLN A 281 17.01 -12.86 -7.13
N PHE A 282 16.10 -13.37 -7.95
CA PHE A 282 15.00 -14.19 -7.48
C PHE A 282 15.45 -15.63 -7.23
N SER A 283 15.05 -16.20 -6.10
CA SER A 283 15.35 -17.59 -5.80
C SER A 283 14.58 -18.54 -6.75
N LYS A 284 15.04 -19.78 -6.86
CA LYS A 284 14.29 -20.82 -7.60
C LYS A 284 12.88 -21.01 -7.03
N THR A 285 12.71 -20.88 -5.72
CA THR A 285 11.39 -21.01 -5.08
C THR A 285 10.44 -19.87 -5.46
N GLN A 286 10.94 -18.62 -5.52
CA GLN A 286 10.16 -17.46 -5.98
C GLN A 286 9.76 -17.60 -7.46
N LEU A 287 10.68 -18.07 -8.31
CA LEU A 287 10.40 -18.35 -9.71
C LEU A 287 9.33 -19.43 -9.88
N THR A 288 9.47 -20.55 -9.18
CA THR A 288 8.46 -21.63 -9.20
C THR A 288 7.09 -21.11 -8.78
N ARG A 289 7.02 -20.37 -7.66
CA ARG A 289 5.77 -19.79 -7.17
C ARG A 289 5.14 -18.82 -8.17
N ALA A 290 5.95 -17.96 -8.80
CA ALA A 290 5.46 -17.06 -9.83
C ALA A 290 4.82 -17.83 -11.00
N TYR A 291 5.46 -18.89 -11.49
CA TYR A 291 4.91 -19.72 -12.56
C TYR A 291 3.63 -20.47 -12.14
N GLU A 292 3.54 -20.97 -10.91
CA GLU A 292 2.31 -21.58 -10.38
C GLU A 292 1.15 -20.58 -10.40
N VAL A 293 1.38 -19.36 -9.90
CA VAL A 293 0.38 -18.28 -9.92
C VAL A 293 -0.01 -17.93 -11.36
N MET A 294 0.95 -17.88 -12.29
CA MET A 294 0.65 -17.65 -13.69
C MET A 294 -0.21 -18.75 -14.32
N GLN A 295 -0.03 -20.00 -13.91
CA GLN A 295 -0.86 -21.12 -14.35
C GLN A 295 -2.27 -21.01 -13.78
N GLU A 296 -2.40 -20.74 -12.47
CA GLU A 296 -3.69 -20.54 -11.80
C GLU A 296 -4.51 -19.41 -12.47
N LEU A 297 -3.83 -18.36 -12.92
CA LEU A 297 -4.47 -17.20 -13.56
C LEU A 297 -4.58 -17.33 -15.09
N GLY A 298 -4.13 -18.43 -15.69
CA GLY A 298 -4.21 -18.66 -17.14
C GLY A 298 -3.37 -17.71 -18.00
N ILE A 299 -2.27 -17.16 -17.44
CA ILE A 299 -1.38 -16.18 -18.09
C ILE A 299 0.05 -16.71 -18.31
N ALA A 300 0.33 -17.97 -17.97
CA ALA A 300 1.65 -18.60 -18.14
C ALA A 300 2.27 -18.44 -19.55
N PRO A 301 1.54 -18.60 -20.66
CA PRO A 301 2.10 -18.41 -22.01
C PRO A 301 2.55 -16.96 -22.30
N LEU A 302 2.14 -16.00 -21.48
CA LEU A 302 2.42 -14.58 -21.66
C LEU A 302 3.61 -14.10 -20.82
N ALA A 303 4.34 -14.99 -20.15
CA ALA A 303 5.46 -14.66 -19.25
C ALA A 303 6.50 -13.70 -19.86
N GLY A 304 6.93 -13.95 -21.09
CA GLY A 304 7.92 -13.12 -21.78
C GLY A 304 7.34 -11.90 -22.51
N ARG A 305 6.02 -11.68 -22.44
CA ARG A 305 5.39 -10.54 -23.13
C ARG A 305 5.51 -9.29 -22.29
N ARG A 306 5.81 -8.17 -22.93
CA ARG A 306 5.88 -6.86 -22.27
C ARG A 306 4.49 -6.39 -21.81
N PHE A 307 4.43 -5.80 -20.62
CA PHE A 307 3.20 -5.38 -19.96
C PHE A 307 2.36 -4.42 -20.81
N GLY A 308 3.00 -3.46 -21.48
CA GLY A 308 2.32 -2.51 -22.38
C GLY A 308 1.76 -3.15 -23.66
N HIS A 309 2.13 -4.38 -24.00
CA HIS A 309 1.58 -5.11 -25.14
C HIS A 309 0.45 -6.07 -24.76
N LEU A 310 0.13 -6.20 -23.47
CA LEU A 310 -0.96 -7.01 -22.97
C LEU A 310 -2.29 -6.23 -23.09
N SER A 311 -3.38 -6.95 -23.34
CA SER A 311 -4.74 -6.39 -23.18
C SER A 311 -5.01 -5.96 -21.73
N THR A 312 -5.96 -5.05 -21.52
CA THR A 312 -6.37 -4.62 -20.17
C THR A 312 -6.70 -5.80 -19.23
N GLY A 313 -7.39 -6.82 -19.75
CA GLY A 313 -7.71 -8.04 -18.99
C GLY A 313 -6.50 -8.89 -18.64
N GLU A 314 -5.54 -9.03 -19.55
CA GLU A 314 -4.28 -9.72 -19.26
C GLU A 314 -3.45 -8.92 -18.24
N GLN A 315 -3.32 -7.61 -18.40
CA GLN A 315 -2.65 -6.74 -17.43
C GLN A 315 -3.24 -6.90 -16.03
N ARG A 316 -4.58 -6.87 -15.93
CA ARG A 316 -5.28 -7.05 -14.65
C ARG A 316 -4.97 -8.40 -14.01
N ARG A 317 -4.93 -9.48 -14.79
CA ARG A 317 -4.52 -10.81 -14.29
C ARG A 317 -3.06 -10.85 -13.84
N PHE A 318 -2.13 -10.18 -14.54
CA PHE A 318 -0.75 -10.07 -14.08
C PHE A 318 -0.63 -9.31 -12.75
N LEU A 319 -1.39 -8.23 -12.57
CA LEU A 319 -1.41 -7.48 -11.31
C LEU A 319 -2.05 -8.27 -10.17
N LEU A 320 -3.10 -9.04 -10.46
CA LEU A 320 -3.64 -10.02 -9.51
C LEU A 320 -2.58 -11.07 -9.15
N GLY A 321 -1.83 -11.57 -10.12
CA GLY A 321 -0.72 -12.48 -9.88
C GLY A 321 0.37 -11.87 -9.00
N ARG A 322 0.74 -10.62 -9.26
CA ARG A 322 1.65 -9.84 -8.42
C ARG A 322 1.13 -9.74 -6.99
N ALA A 323 -0.16 -9.47 -6.79
CA ALA A 323 -0.76 -9.39 -5.47
C ALA A 323 -0.83 -10.75 -4.75
N LEU A 324 -0.90 -11.87 -5.48
CA LEU A 324 -1.04 -13.22 -4.92
C LEU A 324 0.27 -13.98 -4.73
N VAL A 325 1.37 -13.51 -5.32
CA VAL A 325 2.63 -14.28 -5.39
C VAL A 325 3.20 -14.62 -4.02
N HIS A 326 3.06 -13.71 -3.06
CA HIS A 326 3.51 -13.86 -1.68
C HIS A 326 2.43 -14.44 -0.75
N ASP A 327 1.33 -14.95 -1.32
CA ASP A 327 0.22 -15.60 -0.62
C ASP A 327 -0.38 -14.80 0.56
N PRO A 328 -0.80 -13.54 0.36
CA PRO A 328 -1.23 -12.69 1.46
C PRO A 328 -2.54 -13.17 2.09
N PRO A 329 -2.71 -13.06 3.42
CA PRO A 329 -3.98 -13.32 4.10
C PRO A 329 -5.07 -12.31 3.75
N VAL A 330 -4.70 -11.12 3.27
CA VAL A 330 -5.64 -10.04 2.89
C VAL A 330 -5.48 -9.70 1.41
N LEU A 331 -6.57 -9.64 0.67
CA LEU A 331 -6.61 -9.20 -0.71
C LEU A 331 -7.52 -7.98 -0.85
N VAL A 332 -6.99 -6.90 -1.41
CA VAL A 332 -7.71 -5.64 -1.62
C VAL A 332 -7.76 -5.33 -3.11
N LEU A 333 -8.95 -5.07 -3.63
CA LEU A 333 -9.22 -4.90 -5.06
C LEU A 333 -9.94 -3.58 -5.31
N ASP A 334 -9.35 -2.71 -6.14
CA ASP A 334 -9.93 -1.44 -6.57
C ASP A 334 -10.49 -1.56 -7.98
N GLU A 335 -11.82 -1.48 -8.11
CA GLU A 335 -12.56 -1.52 -9.37
C GLU A 335 -12.02 -2.61 -10.34
N PRO A 336 -12.01 -3.89 -9.88
CA PRO A 336 -11.26 -4.96 -10.52
C PRO A 336 -11.61 -5.21 -11.97
N THR A 337 -12.84 -4.92 -12.40
CA THR A 337 -13.31 -5.19 -13.76
C THR A 337 -13.46 -3.92 -14.60
N SER A 338 -13.08 -2.76 -14.07
CA SER A 338 -13.10 -1.49 -14.81
C SER A 338 -12.23 -1.60 -16.07
N GLY A 339 -12.79 -1.19 -17.21
CA GLY A 339 -12.14 -1.23 -18.52
C GLY A 339 -12.04 -2.63 -19.16
N LEU A 340 -12.65 -3.66 -18.59
CA LEU A 340 -12.69 -5.00 -19.17
C LEU A 340 -13.92 -5.19 -20.08
N ASP A 341 -13.75 -5.96 -21.17
CA ASP A 341 -14.89 -6.47 -21.92
C ASP A 341 -15.65 -7.54 -21.12
N LEU A 342 -16.84 -7.93 -21.60
CA LEU A 342 -17.72 -8.85 -20.88
C LEU A 342 -17.04 -10.21 -20.59
N LYS A 343 -16.27 -10.74 -21.53
CA LYS A 343 -15.61 -12.03 -21.38
C LYS A 343 -14.49 -11.94 -20.35
N ALA A 344 -13.65 -10.91 -20.43
CA ALA A 344 -12.56 -10.68 -19.50
C ALA A 344 -13.08 -10.38 -18.10
N CYS A 345 -14.17 -9.62 -17.97
CA CYS A 345 -14.87 -9.35 -16.71
C CYS A 345 -15.29 -10.66 -16.03
N PHE A 346 -16.04 -11.52 -16.72
CA PHE A 346 -16.49 -12.80 -16.15
C PHE A 346 -15.34 -13.72 -15.77
N GLN A 347 -14.34 -13.84 -16.64
CA GLN A 347 -13.13 -14.62 -16.33
C GLN A 347 -12.42 -14.09 -15.07
N TYR A 348 -12.34 -12.77 -14.90
CA TYR A 348 -11.71 -12.17 -13.73
C TYR A 348 -12.53 -12.41 -12.46
N LEU A 349 -13.85 -12.26 -12.53
CA LEU A 349 -14.75 -12.53 -11.41
C LEU A 349 -14.70 -14.00 -10.98
N ASP A 350 -14.58 -14.95 -11.91
CA ASP A 350 -14.40 -16.36 -11.58
C ASP A 350 -13.08 -16.60 -10.82
N LEU A 351 -11.98 -15.97 -11.25
CA LEU A 351 -10.69 -16.02 -10.54
C LEU A 351 -10.79 -15.41 -9.13
N LEU A 352 -11.51 -14.30 -8.99
CA LEU A 352 -11.75 -13.67 -7.69
C LEU A 352 -12.54 -14.59 -6.75
N ARG A 353 -13.59 -15.23 -7.24
CA ARG A 353 -14.40 -16.19 -6.47
C ARG A 353 -13.59 -17.38 -5.98
N ILE A 354 -12.66 -17.87 -6.79
CA ILE A 354 -11.70 -18.89 -6.34
C ILE A 354 -10.89 -18.37 -5.14
N GLN A 355 -10.40 -17.13 -5.16
CA GLN A 355 -9.64 -16.58 -4.02
C GLN A 355 -10.50 -16.41 -2.75
N LEU A 356 -11.76 -15.99 -2.91
CA LEU A 356 -12.73 -15.89 -1.80
C LEU A 356 -12.89 -17.24 -1.08
N THR A 357 -12.88 -18.36 -1.82
CA THR A 357 -12.98 -19.71 -1.22
C THR A 357 -11.70 -20.23 -0.55
N LYS A 358 -10.55 -19.59 -0.75
CA LYS A 358 -9.25 -20.00 -0.17
C LYS A 358 -9.01 -19.49 1.25
N GLY A 359 -10.04 -18.95 1.92
CA GLY A 359 -9.95 -18.50 3.32
C GLY A 359 -9.23 -17.16 3.53
N LYS A 360 -8.98 -16.40 2.47
CA LYS A 360 -8.40 -15.04 2.56
C LYS A 360 -9.45 -14.03 3.01
N THR A 361 -9.02 -12.98 3.70
CA THR A 361 -9.85 -11.78 3.89
C THR A 361 -9.87 -11.00 2.57
N VAL A 362 -11.04 -10.60 2.08
CA VAL A 362 -11.15 -9.88 0.81
C VAL A 362 -11.91 -8.58 0.99
N LEU A 363 -11.30 -7.48 0.59
CA LEU A 363 -11.92 -6.17 0.52
C LEU A 363 -12.05 -5.73 -0.94
N LEU A 364 -13.28 -5.73 -1.44
CA LEU A 364 -13.60 -5.24 -2.78
C LEU A 364 -14.03 -3.77 -2.70
N VAL A 365 -13.44 -2.90 -3.48
CA VAL A 365 -13.80 -1.48 -3.57
C VAL A 365 -14.31 -1.20 -4.97
N THR A 366 -15.57 -0.77 -5.09
CA THR A 366 -16.21 -0.61 -6.40
C THR A 366 -17.32 0.45 -6.38
N HIS A 367 -17.72 0.90 -7.56
CA HIS A 367 -18.95 1.65 -7.79
C HIS A 367 -19.97 0.86 -8.64
N HIS A 368 -19.64 -0.39 -8.98
CA HIS A 368 -20.42 -1.27 -9.84
C HIS A 368 -20.98 -2.46 -9.06
N LEU A 369 -22.30 -2.59 -8.98
CA LEU A 369 -22.95 -3.65 -8.20
C LEU A 369 -22.70 -5.06 -8.77
N HIS A 370 -22.53 -5.17 -10.09
CA HIS A 370 -22.32 -6.43 -10.79
C HIS A 370 -20.94 -7.05 -10.52
N GLU A 371 -20.03 -6.31 -9.89
CA GLU A 371 -18.72 -6.81 -9.47
C GLU A 371 -18.76 -7.55 -8.14
N ILE A 372 -19.81 -7.33 -7.32
CA ILE A 372 -19.90 -7.87 -5.96
C ILE A 372 -20.35 -9.33 -6.02
N PRO A 373 -19.46 -10.31 -5.74
CA PRO A 373 -19.81 -11.72 -5.87
C PRO A 373 -20.81 -12.18 -4.80
N PRO A 374 -21.51 -13.30 -5.03
CA PRO A 374 -22.41 -13.91 -4.05
C PRO A 374 -21.76 -14.17 -2.69
N GLU A 375 -20.47 -14.48 -2.65
CA GLU A 375 -19.69 -14.82 -1.45
C GLU A 375 -19.38 -13.61 -0.55
N ILE A 376 -19.53 -12.36 -1.02
CA ILE A 376 -19.35 -11.17 -0.19
C ILE A 376 -20.64 -10.88 0.58
N ASP A 377 -20.63 -11.04 1.89
CA ASP A 377 -21.83 -10.90 2.74
C ASP A 377 -22.00 -9.52 3.36
N ARG A 378 -20.92 -8.73 3.49
CA ARG A 378 -20.96 -7.36 4.06
C ARG A 378 -20.77 -6.32 2.96
N VAL A 379 -21.60 -5.29 2.98
CA VAL A 379 -21.47 -4.12 2.11
C VAL A 379 -21.37 -2.88 2.98
N ILE A 380 -20.52 -1.95 2.57
CA ILE A 380 -20.29 -0.66 3.23
C ILE A 380 -20.55 0.44 2.21
N PHE A 381 -21.45 1.36 2.54
CA PHE A 381 -21.78 2.51 1.71
C PHE A 381 -20.87 3.67 2.06
N LEU A 382 -20.12 4.13 1.07
CA LEU A 382 -19.23 5.27 1.21
C LEU A 382 -19.68 6.41 0.29
N LYS A 383 -19.97 7.57 0.85
CA LYS A 383 -20.36 8.78 0.11
C LYS A 383 -19.82 10.01 0.83
N GLU A 384 -19.25 10.96 0.06
CA GLU A 384 -18.75 12.23 0.59
C GLU A 384 -17.86 12.08 1.84
N GLY A 385 -16.96 11.09 1.85
CA GLY A 385 -16.05 10.89 2.97
C GLY A 385 -16.70 10.33 4.24
N LYS A 386 -17.90 9.75 4.14
CA LYS A 386 -18.62 9.16 5.28
C LYS A 386 -19.08 7.75 4.96
N ILE A 387 -18.96 6.87 5.96
CA ILE A 387 -19.64 5.57 5.95
C ILE A 387 -21.10 5.84 6.32
N LEU A 388 -21.97 5.71 5.32
CA LEU A 388 -23.41 5.98 5.44
C LEU A 388 -24.19 4.78 5.96
N ALA A 389 -23.73 3.58 5.62
CA ALA A 389 -24.30 2.33 6.08
C ALA A 389 -23.22 1.23 6.04
N ASP A 390 -23.33 0.28 6.96
CA ASP A 390 -22.44 -0.87 7.06
C ASP A 390 -23.25 -2.06 7.56
N GLY A 391 -23.33 -3.12 6.77
CA GLY A 391 -24.13 -4.28 7.15
C GLY A 391 -24.28 -5.33 6.07
N PRO A 392 -25.22 -6.28 6.27
CA PRO A 392 -25.42 -7.39 5.36
C PRO A 392 -25.81 -6.91 3.94
N LYS A 393 -25.18 -7.50 2.92
CA LYS A 393 -25.43 -7.24 1.49
C LYS A 393 -26.91 -7.23 1.15
N ARG A 394 -27.65 -8.23 1.64
CA ARG A 394 -29.10 -8.39 1.40
C ARG A 394 -29.96 -7.26 1.98
N THR A 395 -29.46 -6.57 3.01
CA THR A 395 -30.19 -5.48 3.68
C THR A 395 -29.89 -4.15 2.99
N LEU A 396 -28.67 -3.96 2.50
CA LEU A 396 -28.24 -2.70 1.89
C LEU A 396 -28.46 -2.64 0.38
N LEU A 397 -28.35 -3.75 -0.35
CA LEU A 397 -28.57 -3.77 -1.81
C LEU A 397 -30.06 -3.88 -2.14
N THR A 398 -30.80 -2.81 -1.84
CA THR A 398 -32.21 -2.62 -2.21
C THR A 398 -32.37 -1.41 -3.14
N ASN A 399 -33.48 -1.35 -3.89
CA ASN A 399 -33.74 -0.23 -4.82
C ASN A 399 -33.66 1.12 -4.11
N GLU A 400 -34.27 1.25 -2.93
CA GLU A 400 -34.30 2.48 -2.14
C GLU A 400 -32.89 2.91 -1.68
N GLN A 401 -32.17 1.98 -1.04
CA GLN A 401 -30.86 2.25 -0.44
C GLN A 401 -29.80 2.57 -1.50
N VAL A 402 -29.79 1.83 -2.62
CA VAL A 402 -28.85 2.09 -3.72
C VAL A 402 -29.23 3.37 -4.46
N SER A 403 -30.52 3.66 -4.65
CA SER A 403 -30.95 4.93 -5.24
C SER A 403 -30.50 6.12 -4.39
N TRP A 404 -30.60 6.01 -3.06
CA TRP A 404 -30.12 7.01 -2.12
C TRP A 404 -28.59 7.19 -2.14
N LEU A 405 -27.83 6.09 -2.22
CA LEU A 405 -26.38 6.15 -2.31
C LEU A 405 -25.88 6.91 -3.54
N PHE A 406 -26.53 6.70 -4.70
CA PHE A 406 -26.11 7.25 -5.99
C PHE A 406 -26.89 8.49 -6.44
N ASP A 407 -27.83 9.01 -5.64
CA ASP A 407 -28.71 10.14 -5.98
C ASP A 407 -29.44 9.96 -7.32
N SER A 408 -29.84 8.73 -7.64
CA SER A 408 -30.49 8.38 -8.90
C SER A 408 -31.52 7.29 -8.69
N GLN A 409 -32.63 7.32 -9.42
CA GLN A 409 -33.60 6.24 -9.39
C GLN A 409 -33.01 4.98 -10.03
N ILE A 410 -32.83 3.93 -9.24
CA ILE A 410 -32.20 2.68 -9.64
C ILE A 410 -33.12 1.51 -9.30
N THR A 411 -33.35 0.65 -10.29
CA THR A 411 -33.98 -0.65 -10.09
C THR A 411 -32.92 -1.73 -10.08
N LEU A 412 -32.91 -2.57 -9.04
CA LEU A 412 -32.01 -3.70 -8.94
C LEU A 412 -32.65 -4.97 -9.48
N VAL A 413 -31.89 -5.71 -10.28
CA VAL A 413 -32.20 -7.09 -10.66
C VAL A 413 -31.19 -8.00 -9.99
N GLN A 414 -31.70 -9.08 -9.38
CA GLN A 414 -30.87 -10.09 -8.73
C GLN A 414 -30.97 -11.42 -9.49
N ALA A 415 -29.83 -12.04 -9.80
CA ALA A 415 -29.76 -13.37 -10.38
C ALA A 415 -28.56 -14.14 -9.82
N ASN A 416 -28.78 -15.35 -9.30
CA ASN A 416 -27.72 -16.21 -8.75
C ASN A 416 -26.82 -15.51 -7.71
N GLY A 417 -27.40 -14.62 -6.90
CA GLY A 417 -26.68 -13.85 -5.88
C GLY A 417 -25.94 -12.60 -6.39
N TRP A 418 -25.90 -12.38 -7.71
CA TRP A 418 -25.38 -11.16 -8.33
C TRP A 418 -26.46 -10.07 -8.40
N TYR A 419 -26.02 -8.82 -8.39
CA TYR A 419 -26.89 -7.64 -8.48
C TYR A 419 -26.51 -6.79 -9.69
N GLN A 420 -27.51 -6.36 -10.45
CA GLN A 420 -27.34 -5.44 -11.57
C GLN A 420 -28.24 -4.23 -11.36
N ALA A 421 -27.69 -3.03 -11.52
CA ALA A 421 -28.48 -1.80 -11.56
C ALA A 421 -29.02 -1.57 -12.98
N LEU A 422 -30.29 -1.22 -13.07
CA LEU A 422 -30.98 -0.76 -14.26
C LEU A 422 -31.48 0.69 -14.03
N PRO A 423 -31.54 1.52 -15.08
CA PRO A 423 -32.22 2.79 -14.99
C PRO A 423 -33.68 2.56 -14.57
N GLY A 424 -34.15 3.36 -13.61
CA GLY A 424 -35.50 3.31 -13.07
C GLY A 424 -36.57 3.82 -14.02
#